data_AF-A0A132P6U6-F1
#
_entry.id   AF-A0A132P6U6-F1
#
_cell.length_a   1.000
_cell.length_b   1.000
_cell.length_c   1.000
_cell.angle_alpha   90.00
_cell.angle_beta   90.00
_cell.angle_gamma   90.00
#
_symmetry.space_group_name_H-M   'P 1'
#
loop_
_entity.id
_entity.type
_entity.pdbx_description
1 polymer ?
#
loop_
_entity_poly.entity_id
_entity_poly.type
_entity_poly.pdbx_seq_one_letter_code
_entity_poly.pdbx_strand_id
1 'polypeptide(L)'
;MKLKIKGKEYSFKFGTKFVRELDKVMPFVDGNMEFGMGLSAKVLPELRSYNVNTLSRVLEIANRTEEETITLDEMDDYIDEVKDIEKLFDEVLKELAESNAGKLAVRNLNQKLKEAEKQQAE
;
A
#
# COMPACT_ATOMS: atom_id res chain seq x y z
N MET A 1 -8.27 4.74 -6.75
CA MET A 1 -7.84 4.41 -8.13
C MET A 1 -8.74 3.37 -8.80
N LYS A 2 -8.60 3.20 -10.13
CA LYS A 2 -9.26 2.15 -10.92
C LYS A 2 -8.24 1.49 -11.84
N LEU A 3 -8.29 0.17 -11.98
CA LEU A 3 -7.43 -0.60 -12.89
C LEU A 3 -8.28 -1.47 -13.80
N LYS A 4 -7.84 -1.63 -15.06
CA LYS A 4 -8.46 -2.54 -16.01
C LYS A 4 -7.64 -3.83 -16.07
N ILE A 5 -8.20 -4.92 -15.56
CA ILE A 5 -7.53 -6.22 -15.41
C ILE A 5 -8.36 -7.26 -16.15
N LYS A 6 -7.73 -8.00 -17.08
CA LYS A 6 -8.39 -9.02 -17.92
C LYS A 6 -9.69 -8.51 -18.60
N GLY A 7 -9.70 -7.23 -18.99
CA GLY A 7 -10.85 -6.58 -19.65
C GLY A 7 -11.93 -6.01 -18.73
N LYS A 8 -11.87 -6.28 -17.42
CA LYS A 8 -12.81 -5.79 -16.40
C LYS A 8 -12.21 -4.63 -15.61
N GLU A 9 -13.05 -3.68 -15.21
CA GLU A 9 -12.63 -2.55 -14.37
C GLU A 9 -12.82 -2.88 -12.89
N TYR A 10 -11.76 -2.72 -12.11
CA TYR A 10 -11.76 -2.89 -10.66
C TYR A 10 -11.50 -1.54 -9.99
N SER A 11 -12.24 -1.28 -8.91
CA SER A 11 -12.02 -0.09 -8.07
C SER A 11 -11.21 -0.45 -6.84
N PHE A 12 -10.41 0.49 -6.36
CA PHE A 12 -9.52 0.33 -5.21
C PHE A 12 -9.65 1.56 -4.32
N LYS A 13 -10.06 1.35 -3.05
CA LYS A 13 -10.31 2.44 -2.09
C LYS A 13 -9.37 2.37 -0.90
N PHE A 14 -8.57 3.42 -0.75
CA PHE A 14 -7.66 3.62 0.38
C PHE A 14 -8.34 4.36 1.55
N GLY A 15 -9.44 3.78 2.05
CA GLY A 15 -10.21 4.35 3.17
C GLY A 15 -9.89 3.72 4.53
N THR A 16 -10.61 4.12 5.57
CA THR A 16 -10.46 3.54 6.92
C THR A 16 -10.74 2.02 6.95
N LYS A 17 -11.66 1.53 6.12
CA LYS A 17 -11.90 0.08 5.96
C LYS A 17 -10.65 -0.63 5.44
N PHE A 18 -9.99 -0.07 4.44
CA PHE A 18 -8.72 -0.58 3.91
C PHE A 18 -7.66 -0.64 5.01
N VAL A 19 -7.45 0.44 5.78
CA VAL A 19 -6.45 0.45 6.86
C VAL A 19 -6.75 -0.62 7.91
N ARG A 20 -8.03 -0.77 8.30
CA ARG A 20 -8.43 -1.80 9.27
C ARG A 20 -8.17 -3.22 8.76
N GLU A 21 -8.52 -3.51 7.50
CA GLU A 21 -8.27 -4.85 6.94
C GLU A 21 -6.77 -5.09 6.73
N LEU A 22 -6.02 -4.05 6.36
CA LEU A 22 -4.56 -4.08 6.24
C LEU A 22 -3.90 -4.41 7.56
N ASP A 23 -4.29 -3.75 8.65
CA ASP A 23 -3.69 -3.99 9.98
C ASP A 23 -3.97 -5.40 10.51
N LYS A 24 -5.04 -6.08 10.07
CA LYS A 24 -5.32 -7.48 10.43
C LYS A 24 -4.38 -8.47 9.74
N VAL A 25 -3.94 -8.16 8.52
CA VAL A 25 -3.21 -9.11 7.66
C VAL A 25 -1.73 -8.76 7.51
N MET A 26 -1.39 -7.49 7.74
CA MET A 26 -0.03 -6.97 7.75
C MET A 26 0.19 -6.08 9.00
N PRO A 27 -0.03 -6.61 10.22
CA PRO A 27 0.26 -5.86 11.43
C PRO A 27 1.75 -5.52 11.50
N PHE A 28 2.06 -4.50 12.28
CA PHE A 28 3.43 -4.34 12.77
C PHE A 28 3.64 -5.28 13.96
N VAL A 29 4.67 -6.13 13.89
CA VAL A 29 4.96 -7.13 14.93
C VAL A 29 6.22 -6.70 15.68
N ASP A 30 6.11 -6.59 17.00
CA ASP A 30 7.23 -6.36 17.91
C ASP A 30 7.21 -7.42 19.02
N GLY A 31 8.16 -8.34 18.96
CA GLY A 31 8.16 -9.55 19.79
C GLY A 31 6.90 -10.39 19.55
N ASN A 32 6.12 -10.59 20.62
CA ASN A 32 4.86 -11.35 20.59
C ASN A 32 3.62 -10.45 20.50
N MET A 33 3.79 -9.15 20.22
CA MET A 33 2.70 -8.18 20.14
C MET A 33 2.46 -7.72 18.70
N GLU A 34 1.18 -7.68 18.31
CA GLU A 34 0.73 -7.12 17.03
C GLU A 34 0.10 -5.74 17.25
N PHE A 35 0.54 -4.74 16.48
CA PHE A 35 0.06 -3.37 16.55
C PHE A 35 -0.65 -2.97 15.26
N GLY A 36 -1.75 -2.21 15.41
CA GLY A 36 -2.50 -1.56 14.32
C GLY A 36 -1.75 -0.38 13.71
N MET A 37 -0.54 -0.64 13.23
CA MET A 37 0.39 0.31 12.64
C MET A 37 1.00 -0.25 11.35
N GLY A 38 0.35 -1.24 10.73
CA GLY A 38 0.83 -1.93 9.55
C GLY A 38 1.09 -0.96 8.40
N LEU A 39 0.18 0.00 8.19
CA LEU A 39 0.33 0.99 7.13
C LEU A 39 1.61 1.82 7.29
N SER A 40 1.83 2.37 8.49
CA SER A 40 2.88 3.37 8.71
C SER A 40 4.25 2.76 9.00
N ALA A 41 4.30 1.62 9.69
CA ALA A 41 5.54 1.01 10.16
C ALA A 41 6.07 -0.09 9.22
N LYS A 42 5.23 -0.65 8.34
CA LYS A 42 5.62 -1.76 7.45
C LYS A 42 5.34 -1.44 5.98
N VAL A 43 4.09 -1.21 5.63
CA VAL A 43 3.65 -1.14 4.23
C VAL A 43 4.24 0.06 3.49
N LEU A 44 4.18 1.27 4.06
CA LEU A 44 4.75 2.44 3.39
C LEU A 44 6.27 2.34 3.17
N PRO A 45 7.10 1.90 4.15
CA PRO A 45 8.51 1.59 3.92
C PRO A 45 8.76 0.54 2.82
N GLU A 46 7.98 -0.55 2.82
CA GLU A 46 8.10 -1.62 1.82
C GLU A 46 7.74 -1.14 0.41
N LEU A 47 6.66 -0.36 0.25
CA LEU A 47 6.27 0.24 -1.03
C LEU A 47 7.33 1.23 -1.55
N ARG A 48 7.94 2.02 -0.66
CA ARG A 48 9.06 2.92 -1.03
C ARG A 48 10.33 2.18 -1.41
N SER A 49 10.47 0.93 -0.97
CA SER A 49 11.56 0.02 -1.33
C SER A 49 11.20 -0.89 -2.51
N TYR A 50 10.10 -0.59 -3.22
CA TYR A 50 9.62 -1.33 -4.39
C TYR A 50 9.32 -2.82 -4.12
N ASN A 51 8.82 -3.15 -2.93
CA ASN A 51 8.42 -4.52 -2.59
C ASN A 51 7.13 -4.91 -3.34
N VAL A 52 7.26 -5.77 -4.36
CA VAL A 52 6.15 -6.21 -5.22
C VAL A 52 5.11 -7.06 -4.49
N ASN A 53 5.52 -7.88 -3.52
CA ASN A 53 4.59 -8.65 -2.70
C ASN A 53 3.69 -7.72 -1.86
N THR A 54 4.27 -6.66 -1.29
CA THR A 54 3.51 -5.64 -0.57
C THR A 54 2.58 -4.88 -1.52
N LEU A 55 3.02 -4.54 -2.72
CA LEU A 55 2.18 -3.89 -3.74
C LEU A 55 0.94 -4.71 -4.06
N SER A 56 1.12 -5.99 -4.40
CA SER A 56 0.02 -6.92 -4.70
C SER A 56 -0.96 -7.01 -3.54
N ARG A 57 -0.43 -7.24 -2.34
CA ARG A 57 -1.24 -7.40 -1.15
C ARG A 57 -2.05 -6.14 -0.81
N VAL A 58 -1.45 -4.96 -0.95
CA VAL A 58 -2.12 -3.68 -0.73
C VAL A 58 -3.25 -3.46 -1.73
N LEU A 59 -3.02 -3.73 -3.02
CA LEU A 59 -4.04 -3.58 -4.05
C LEU A 59 -5.21 -4.56 -3.83
N GLU A 60 -4.93 -5.82 -3.52
CA GLU A 60 -5.98 -6.80 -3.18
C GLU A 60 -6.84 -6.33 -2.00
N ILE A 61 -6.22 -5.87 -0.90
CA ILE A 61 -6.97 -5.38 0.27
C ILE A 61 -7.77 -4.12 -0.05
N ALA A 62 -7.21 -3.20 -0.85
CA ALA A 62 -7.89 -1.97 -1.26
C ALA A 62 -9.10 -2.24 -2.18
N ASN A 63 -9.08 -3.35 -2.92
CA ASN A 63 -10.21 -3.78 -3.73
C ASN A 63 -11.20 -4.66 -2.96
N ARG A 64 -10.77 -5.45 -1.98
CA ARG A 64 -11.65 -6.28 -1.12
C ARG A 64 -12.77 -5.49 -0.44
N THR A 65 -12.60 -4.17 -0.29
CA THR A 65 -13.63 -3.29 0.26
C THR A 65 -14.73 -2.88 -0.73
N GLU A 66 -14.64 -3.31 -1.99
CA GLU A 66 -15.52 -2.98 -3.10
C GLU A 66 -16.44 -4.15 -3.49
N GLU A 67 -17.44 -3.88 -4.35
CA GLU A 67 -18.40 -4.90 -4.79
C GLU A 67 -17.77 -5.95 -5.71
N GLU A 68 -16.94 -5.49 -6.65
CA GLU A 68 -16.21 -6.36 -7.57
C GLU A 68 -14.83 -6.64 -6.99
N THR A 69 -14.66 -7.85 -6.44
CA THR A 69 -13.41 -8.26 -5.80
C THR A 69 -12.48 -9.01 -6.74
N ILE A 70 -11.18 -8.76 -6.63
CA ILE A 70 -10.10 -9.50 -7.27
C ILE A 70 -9.43 -10.40 -6.23
N THR A 71 -9.01 -11.59 -6.65
CA THR A 71 -8.21 -12.48 -5.80
C THR A 71 -6.75 -12.01 -5.74
N LEU A 72 -5.99 -12.55 -4.78
CA LEU A 72 -4.55 -12.25 -4.70
C LEU A 72 -3.83 -12.82 -5.93
N ASP A 73 -4.11 -14.05 -6.32
CA ASP A 73 -3.52 -14.69 -7.51
C ASP A 73 -3.79 -13.88 -8.79
N GLU A 74 -5.01 -13.35 -8.97
CA GLU A 74 -5.31 -12.49 -10.11
C GLU A 74 -4.59 -11.13 -10.06
N MET A 75 -4.29 -10.63 -8.86
CA MET A 75 -3.50 -9.41 -8.67
C MET A 75 -2.01 -9.67 -8.96
N ASP A 76 -1.50 -10.82 -8.53
CA ASP A 76 -0.13 -11.26 -8.82
C ASP A 76 0.07 -11.42 -10.34
N ASP A 77 -0.83 -12.13 -11.02
CA ASP A 77 -0.85 -12.24 -12.49
C ASP A 77 -0.83 -10.86 -13.17
N TYR A 78 -1.64 -9.92 -12.67
CA TYR A 78 -1.71 -8.57 -13.23
C TYR A 78 -0.41 -7.81 -13.05
N ILE A 79 0.24 -7.93 -11.89
CA ILE A 79 1.51 -7.27 -11.59
C ILE A 79 2.64 -7.86 -12.44
N ASP A 80 2.66 -9.17 -12.68
CA ASP A 80 3.65 -9.80 -13.57
C ASP A 80 3.52 -9.34 -15.03
N GLU A 81 2.31 -8.99 -15.46
CA GLU A 81 2.03 -8.52 -16.84
C GLU A 81 2.05 -7.00 -17.00
N VAL A 82 2.17 -6.22 -15.91
CA VAL A 82 2.11 -4.76 -15.99
C VAL A 82 3.34 -4.22 -16.72
N LYS A 83 3.09 -3.41 -17.76
CA LYS A 83 4.19 -2.87 -18.59
C LYS A 83 5.08 -1.87 -17.85
N ASP A 84 4.51 -1.16 -16.89
CA ASP A 84 5.15 -0.05 -16.18
C ASP A 84 4.84 -0.18 -14.68
N ILE A 85 5.64 -1.03 -14.02
CA ILE A 85 5.46 -1.31 -12.59
C ILE A 85 5.88 -0.11 -11.73
N GLU A 86 6.86 0.67 -12.17
CA GLU A 86 7.29 1.90 -11.50
C GLU A 86 6.12 2.88 -11.37
N LYS A 87 5.39 3.09 -12.48
CA LYS A 87 4.19 3.93 -12.47
C LYS A 87 3.09 3.36 -11.57
N LEU A 88 2.92 2.04 -11.51
CA LEU A 88 1.93 1.43 -10.61
C LEU A 88 2.26 1.70 -9.13
N PHE A 89 3.53 1.59 -8.73
CA PHE A 89 3.98 1.98 -7.40
C PHE A 89 3.71 3.45 -7.11
N ASP A 90 4.04 4.33 -8.05
CA ASP A 90 3.82 5.78 -7.91
C ASP A 90 2.33 6.12 -7.76
N GLU A 91 1.46 5.47 -8.54
CA GLU A 91 0.01 5.65 -8.45
C GLU A 91 -0.52 5.20 -7.08
N VAL A 92 -0.10 4.04 -6.57
CA VAL A 92 -0.51 3.55 -5.24
C VAL A 92 -0.01 4.48 -4.12
N LEU A 93 1.26 4.89 -4.18
CA LEU A 93 1.83 5.82 -3.21
C LEU A 93 1.12 7.19 -3.23
N LYS A 94 0.78 7.69 -4.42
CA LYS A 94 0.01 8.93 -4.59
C LYS A 94 -1.39 8.80 -4.00
N GLU A 95 -2.10 7.72 -4.30
CA GLU A 95 -3.45 7.50 -3.78
C GLU A 95 -3.46 7.40 -2.25
N LEU A 96 -2.47 6.72 -1.65
CA LEU A 96 -2.28 6.70 -0.20
C LEU A 96 -2.02 8.12 0.36
N ALA A 97 -1.20 8.92 -0.32
CA ALA A 97 -0.84 10.28 0.08
C ALA A 97 -2.01 11.26 -0.02
N GLU A 98 -2.92 11.07 -0.98
CA GLU A 98 -4.09 11.90 -1.20
C GLU A 98 -5.30 11.44 -0.36
N SER A 99 -5.33 10.16 0.03
CA SER A 99 -6.43 9.60 0.82
C SER A 99 -6.53 10.20 2.23
N ASN A 100 -7.76 10.40 2.72
CA ASN A 100 -7.97 10.85 4.09
C ASN A 100 -7.42 9.88 5.15
N ALA A 101 -7.43 8.58 4.85
CA ALA A 101 -6.97 7.55 5.77
C ALA A 101 -5.44 7.40 5.80
N GLY A 102 -4.75 7.65 4.68
CA GLY A 102 -3.30 7.45 4.54
C GLY A 102 -2.45 8.71 4.59
N LYS A 103 -2.99 9.91 4.27
CA LYS A 103 -2.21 11.14 4.09
C LYS A 103 -1.32 11.52 5.28
N LEU A 104 -1.79 11.27 6.52
CA LEU A 104 -1.02 11.57 7.72
C LEU A 104 0.13 10.57 7.91
N ALA A 105 -0.09 9.28 7.62
CA ALA A 105 0.96 8.26 7.67
C ALA A 105 2.06 8.55 6.64
N VAL A 106 1.69 8.90 5.40
CA VAL A 106 2.64 9.26 4.35
C VAL A 106 3.43 10.52 4.72
N ARG A 107 2.76 11.57 5.23
CA ARG A 107 3.44 12.80 5.68
C ARG A 107 4.46 12.51 6.78
N ASN A 108 4.06 11.75 7.79
CA ASN A 108 4.92 11.43 8.93
C ASN A 108 6.14 10.61 8.49
N LEU A 109 5.97 9.63 7.59
CA LEU A 109 7.09 8.87 7.04
C LEU A 109 8.07 9.78 6.28
N ASN A 110 7.57 10.63 5.38
CA ASN A 110 8.42 11.54 4.62
C ASN A 110 9.17 12.53 5.54
N GLN A 111 8.58 12.95 6.66
CA GLN A 111 9.26 13.78 7.66
C GLN A 111 10.41 13.01 8.33
N LYS A 112 10.15 11.78 8.80
CA LYS A 112 11.18 10.93 9.41
C LYS A 112 12.35 10.65 8.47
N LEU A 113 12.09 10.41 7.19
CA LEU A 113 13.13 10.20 6.19
C LEU A 113 14.01 11.44 6.01
N LYS A 114 13.40 12.62 5.89
CA LYS A 114 14.14 13.89 5.81
C LYS A 114 14.98 14.18 7.05
N GLU A 115 14.49 13.81 8.23
CA GLU A 115 15.24 13.94 9.48
C GLU A 115 16.44 12.99 9.51
N ALA A 116 16.26 11.73 9.09
CA ALA A 116 17.33 10.75 9.00
C ALA A 116 18.42 11.16 7.98
N GLU A 117 18.03 11.67 6.81
CA GLU A 117 18.97 12.18 5.79
C GLU A 117 19.83 13.33 6.33
N LYS A 118 19.24 14.25 7.10
CA LYS A 118 19.98 15.37 7.72
C LYS A 118 20.97 14.87 8.76
N GLN A 119 20.57 13.92 9.60
CA GLN A 119 21.45 13.36 10.64
C GLN A 119 22.61 12.53 10.06
N GLN A 120 22.46 11.97 8.86
CA GLN A 120 23.54 11.25 8.17
C GLN A 120 24.51 12.15 7.42
N ALA A 121 24.12 13.41 7.15
CA ALA A 121 24.94 14.40 6.47
C ALA A 121 25.78 15.27 7.43
N GLU A 122 25.53 15.17 8.75
CA GLU A 122 26.29 15.78 9.84
C GLU A 122 27.37 14.82 10.39
#